data_AF-A0AAP3GY78-F1
#
_entry.id   AF-A0AAP3GY78-F1
#
_cell.length_a   1.000
_cell.length_b   1.000
_cell.length_c   1.000
_cell.angle_alpha   90.00
_cell.angle_beta   90.00
_cell.angle_gamma   90.00
#
_symmetry.space_group_name_H-M   'P 1'
#
loop_
_entity.id
_entity.type
_entity.pdbx_description
1 polymer ?
#
loop_
_entity_poly.entity_id
_entity_poly.type
_entity_poly.pdbx_seq_one_letter_code
_entity_poly.pdbx_strand_id
1 'polypeptide(L)'
;MNNLNERLKNLREANNLSQEEVASRLKISRQSISKWELGDSIPDIEKLTELSKIYGVSLDYLVGNSKSESIKINEQILRKKRNALQVILWSACVAIVLLLIMFFEDGRAGILFIFAIPLSAWINYYYQCQKSKQKN
;
A
#
# COMPACT_ATOMS: atom_id res chain seq x y z
N MET A 1 5.55 -8.36 20.80
CA MET A 1 6.87 -7.88 20.38
C MET A 1 7.15 -8.53 19.04
N ASN A 2 7.46 -7.78 17.98
CA ASN A 2 7.77 -8.38 16.68
C ASN A 2 9.15 -9.04 16.80
N ASN A 3 9.19 -10.37 16.66
CA ASN A 3 10.42 -11.15 16.70
C ASN A 3 11.22 -10.96 15.40
N LEU A 4 12.52 -11.27 15.44
CA LEU A 4 13.46 -11.09 14.31
C LEU A 4 12.94 -11.76 13.02
N ASN A 5 12.40 -12.96 13.13
CA ASN A 5 11.83 -13.74 12.03
C ASN A 5 10.72 -12.99 11.26
N GLU A 6 9.76 -12.41 11.98
CA GLU A 6 8.68 -11.61 11.38
C GLU A 6 9.22 -10.35 10.70
N ARG A 7 10.23 -9.70 11.29
CA ARG A 7 10.85 -8.51 10.68
C ARG A 7 11.57 -8.84 9.39
N LEU A 8 12.32 -9.93 9.35
CA LEU A 8 13.00 -10.38 8.13
C LEU A 8 11.99 -10.61 7.00
N LYS A 9 10.89 -11.31 7.30
CA LYS A 9 9.81 -11.53 6.34
C LYS A 9 9.17 -10.23 5.87
N ASN A 10 8.83 -9.33 6.79
CA ASN A 10 8.22 -8.04 6.46
C ASN A 10 9.14 -7.15 5.63
N LEU A 11 10.44 -7.10 5.94
CA LEU A 11 11.43 -6.34 5.18
C LEU A 11 11.62 -6.92 3.77
N ARG A 12 11.62 -8.25 3.64
CA ARG A 12 11.68 -8.91 2.34
C ARG A 12 10.47 -8.53 1.48
N GLU A 13 9.26 -8.63 2.03
CA GLU A 13 8.02 -8.29 1.32
C GLU A 13 7.92 -6.79 1.00
N ALA A 14 8.38 -5.91 1.90
CA ALA A 14 8.43 -4.47 1.66
C ALA A 14 9.34 -4.10 0.47
N ASN A 15 10.45 -4.84 0.32
CA ASN A 15 11.38 -4.71 -0.80
C ASN A 15 10.94 -5.48 -2.07
N ASN A 16 9.78 -6.13 -2.06
CA ASN A 16 9.28 -7.01 -3.13
C ASN A 16 10.25 -8.11 -3.55
N LEU A 17 11.06 -8.63 -2.61
CA LEU A 17 12.02 -9.70 -2.89
C LEU A 17 11.40 -11.06 -2.59
N SER A 18 11.72 -12.06 -3.40
CA SER A 18 11.46 -13.47 -3.11
C SER A 18 12.52 -14.03 -2.15
N GLN A 19 12.20 -15.13 -1.47
CA GLN A 19 13.18 -15.82 -0.62
C GLN A 19 14.39 -16.31 -1.44
N GLU A 20 14.18 -16.70 -2.70
CA GLU A 20 15.22 -17.14 -3.62
C GLU A 20 16.19 -15.99 -3.98
N GLU A 21 15.67 -14.79 -4.23
CA GLU A 21 16.49 -13.61 -4.53
C GLU A 21 17.34 -13.19 -3.34
N VAL A 22 16.79 -13.20 -2.12
CA VAL A 22 17.55 -12.89 -0.91
C VAL A 22 18.63 -13.96 -0.66
N ALA A 23 18.27 -15.24 -0.82
CA ALA A 23 19.22 -16.34 -0.70
C ALA A 23 20.38 -16.23 -1.70
N SER A 24 20.06 -15.89 -2.95
CA SER A 24 21.04 -15.66 -4.02
C SER A 24 21.99 -14.51 -3.68
N ARG A 25 21.48 -13.40 -3.16
CA ARG A 25 22.31 -12.24 -2.74
C ARG A 25 23.23 -12.58 -1.58
N LEU A 26 22.76 -13.40 -0.64
CA LEU A 26 23.52 -13.83 0.54
C LEU A 26 24.40 -15.06 0.28
N LYS A 27 24.33 -15.65 -0.92
CA LYS A 27 25.02 -16.88 -1.33
C LYS A 27 24.74 -18.06 -0.39
N ILE A 28 23.48 -18.23 -0.01
CA ILE A 28 23.01 -19.34 0.84
C ILE A 28 21.83 -20.04 0.17
N SER A 29 21.37 -21.16 0.75
CA SER A 29 20.16 -21.83 0.26
C SER A 29 18.90 -21.06 0.65
N ARG A 30 17.87 -21.13 -0.21
CA ARG A 30 16.52 -20.62 0.12
C ARG A 30 15.97 -21.19 1.42
N GLN A 31 16.30 -22.46 1.73
CA GLN A 31 15.89 -23.14 2.95
C GLN A 31 16.39 -22.40 4.20
N SER A 32 17.60 -21.84 4.18
CA SER A 32 18.12 -21.03 5.30
C SER A 32 17.27 -19.79 5.54
N ILE A 33 16.88 -19.08 4.47
CA ILE A 33 15.97 -17.91 4.58
C ILE A 33 14.62 -18.33 5.16
N SER A 34 14.05 -19.44 4.68
CA SER A 34 12.77 -19.94 5.19
C SER A 34 12.84 -20.27 6.67
N LYS A 35 13.91 -20.94 7.14
CA LYS A 35 14.10 -21.26 8.55
C LYS A 35 14.24 -20.00 9.41
N TRP A 36 14.93 -18.97 8.93
CA TRP A 36 15.03 -17.69 9.62
C TRP A 36 13.69 -16.96 9.71
N GLU A 37 12.89 -16.98 8.64
CA GLU A 37 11.55 -16.37 8.63
C GLU A 37 10.52 -17.14 9.45
N LEU A 38 10.71 -18.46 9.63
CA LEU A 38 9.88 -19.29 10.50
C LEU A 38 10.32 -19.22 11.99
N GLY A 39 11.56 -18.85 12.25
CA GLY A 39 12.14 -18.82 13.60
C GLY A 39 12.80 -20.14 14.02
N ASP A 40 12.97 -21.09 13.09
CA ASP A 40 13.62 -22.39 13.33
C ASP A 40 15.14 -22.25 13.49
N SER A 41 15.74 -21.18 12.96
CA SER A 41 17.15 -20.86 13.14
C SER A 41 17.37 -19.35 13.12
N ILE A 42 18.53 -18.92 13.61
CA ILE A 42 18.92 -17.50 13.68
C ILE A 42 20.10 -17.27 12.73
N PRO A 43 20.09 -16.20 11.91
CA PRO A 43 21.24 -15.82 11.10
C PRO A 43 22.42 -15.40 11.97
N ASP A 44 23.63 -15.68 11.50
CA ASP A 44 24.85 -15.18 12.13
C ASP A 44 24.97 -13.65 11.97
N ILE A 45 25.93 -13.05 12.69
CA ILE A 45 26.11 -11.60 12.70
C ILE A 45 26.58 -11.03 11.35
N GLU A 46 27.31 -11.83 10.57
CA GLU A 46 27.73 -11.44 9.21
C GLU A 46 26.52 -11.36 8.28
N LYS A 47 25.65 -12.36 8.29
CA LYS A 47 24.41 -12.41 7.53
C LYS A 47 23.42 -11.36 7.98
N LEU A 48 23.33 -11.07 9.28
CA LEU A 48 22.55 -9.93 9.77
C LEU A 48 23.06 -8.60 9.21
N THR A 49 24.38 -8.42 9.12
CA THR A 49 25.00 -7.22 8.54
C THR A 49 24.79 -7.14 7.02
N GLU A 50 24.77 -8.27 6.32
CA GLU A 50 24.43 -8.31 4.89
C GLU A 50 22.93 -8.02 4.67
N LEU A 51 22.06 -8.59 5.49
CA LEU A 51 20.60 -8.34 5.46
C LEU A 51 20.27 -6.87 5.70
N SER A 52 20.99 -6.22 6.64
CA SER A 52 20.81 -4.79 6.93
C SER A 52 21.11 -3.94 5.68
N LYS A 53 22.17 -4.28 4.94
CA LYS A 53 22.52 -3.65 3.67
C LYS A 53 21.50 -3.94 2.57
N ILE A 54 21.03 -5.19 2.45
CA ILE A 54 20.05 -5.60 1.43
C ILE A 54 18.73 -4.85 1.62
N TYR A 55 18.27 -4.71 2.86
CA TYR A 55 17.00 -4.07 3.18
C TYR A 55 17.11 -2.56 3.45
N GLY A 56 18.34 -2.02 3.50
CA GLY A 56 18.60 -0.60 3.73
C GLY A 56 18.21 -0.13 5.14
N VAL A 57 18.38 -0.98 6.16
CA VAL A 57 18.03 -0.69 7.56
C VAL A 57 19.23 -0.83 8.48
N SER A 58 19.14 -0.27 9.68
CA SER A 58 20.18 -0.46 10.71
C SER A 58 20.18 -1.89 11.27
N LEU A 59 21.37 -2.37 11.70
CA LEU A 59 21.48 -3.66 12.40
C LEU A 59 20.69 -3.65 13.72
N ASP A 60 20.72 -2.52 14.44
CA ASP A 60 19.93 -2.33 15.66
C ASP A 60 18.42 -2.49 15.43
N TYR A 61 17.92 -2.06 14.27
CA TYR A 61 16.53 -2.25 13.89
C TYR A 61 16.19 -3.73 13.65
N LEU A 62 17.06 -4.46 12.95
CA LEU A 62 16.90 -5.90 12.74
C LEU A 62 16.81 -6.64 14.07
N VAL A 63 17.71 -6.35 15.00
CA VAL A 63 17.80 -7.05 16.30
C VAL A 63 16.76 -6.54 17.31
N GLY A 64 16.22 -5.32 17.15
CA GLY A 64 15.09 -4.80 17.94
C GLY A 64 15.42 -3.81 19.01
N ASN A 65 16.58 -3.18 18.91
CA ASN A 65 17.01 -2.11 19.81
C ASN A 65 16.38 -0.75 19.45
N SER A 66 15.84 -0.56 18.23
CA SER A 66 15.25 0.72 17.80
C SER A 66 13.73 0.65 17.60
N LYS A 67 12.97 1.37 18.45
CA LYS A 67 11.51 1.55 18.28
C LYS A 67 11.16 2.54 17.17
N SER A 68 11.99 3.55 16.91
CA SER A 68 11.66 4.67 16.01
C SER A 68 11.60 4.27 14.53
N GLU A 69 12.47 3.36 14.09
CA GLU A 69 12.56 2.94 12.68
C GLU A 69 11.43 1.96 12.31
N SER A 70 10.94 1.20 13.31
CA SER A 70 9.79 0.28 13.18
C SER A 70 8.48 0.96 12.82
N ILE A 71 8.28 2.19 13.31
CA ILE A 71 7.06 2.96 13.09
C ILE A 71 6.98 3.41 11.63
N LYS A 72 8.09 3.92 11.09
CA LYS A 72 8.16 4.42 9.70
C LYS A 72 7.91 3.32 8.67
N ILE A 73 8.49 2.13 8.86
CA ILE A 73 8.31 1.00 7.93
C ILE A 73 6.86 0.49 7.97
N ASN A 74 6.27 0.36 9.16
CA ASN A 74 4.87 -0.03 9.28
C ASN A 74 3.95 0.99 8.60
N GLU A 75 4.19 2.29 8.75
CA GLU A 75 3.42 3.32 8.04
C GLU A 75 3.52 3.18 6.51
N GLN A 76 4.70 2.88 5.98
CA GLN A 76 4.90 2.65 4.54
C GLN A 76 4.15 1.41 4.04
N ILE A 77 4.21 0.29 4.78
CA ILE A 77 3.48 -0.94 4.45
C ILE A 77 1.97 -0.70 4.50
N LEU A 78 1.49 -0.06 5.57
CA LEU A 78 0.07 0.30 5.73
C LEU A 78 -0.39 1.24 4.63
N ARG A 79 0.43 2.21 4.24
CA ARG A 79 0.14 3.12 3.11
C ARG A 79 0.04 2.36 1.80
N LYS A 80 0.94 1.41 1.52
CA LYS A 80 0.91 0.57 0.30
C LYS A 80 -0.34 -0.32 0.27
N LYS A 81 -0.68 -0.98 1.40
CA LYS A 81 -1.91 -1.79 1.53
C LYS A 81 -3.17 -0.94 1.36
N ARG A 82 -3.24 0.24 1.99
CA ARG A 82 -4.38 1.17 1.88
C ARG A 82 -4.60 1.64 0.45
N ASN A 83 -3.53 1.96 -0.29
CA ASN A 83 -3.62 2.39 -1.68
C ASN A 83 -4.14 1.27 -2.60
N ALA A 84 -3.68 0.03 -2.40
CA ALA A 84 -4.18 -1.12 -3.16
C ALA A 84 -5.68 -1.36 -2.92
N LEU A 85 -6.13 -1.27 -1.67
CA LEU A 85 -7.56 -1.42 -1.31
C LEU A 85 -8.41 -0.31 -1.95
N GLN A 86 -7.93 0.94 -1.93
CA GLN A 86 -8.63 2.08 -2.54
C GLN A 86 -8.79 1.91 -4.05
N VAL A 87 -7.77 1.42 -4.77
CA VAL A 87 -7.85 1.19 -6.22
C VAL A 87 -8.91 0.13 -6.56
N ILE A 88 -8.97 -0.96 -5.79
CA ILE A 88 -9.97 -2.02 -5.98
C ILE A 88 -11.39 -1.50 -5.72
N LEU A 89 -11.58 -0.70 -4.68
CA LEU A 89 -12.88 -0.09 -4.39
C LEU A 89 -13.34 0.86 -5.50
N TRP A 90 -12.45 1.73 -5.98
CA TRP A 90 -12.77 2.66 -7.06
C TRP A 90 -13.08 1.94 -8.37
N SER A 91 -12.32 0.90 -8.73
CA SER A 91 -12.60 0.12 -9.94
C SER A 91 -13.92 -0.64 -9.87
N ALA A 92 -14.26 -1.22 -8.71
CA ALA A 92 -15.55 -1.86 -8.47
C ALA A 92 -16.71 -0.85 -8.59
N CYS A 93 -16.58 0.34 -7.99
CA CYS A 93 -17.58 1.40 -8.12
C CYS A 93 -17.76 1.83 -9.59
N VAL A 94 -16.68 2.00 -10.34
CA VAL A 94 -16.75 2.36 -11.77
C VAL A 94 -17.46 1.27 -12.58
N ALA A 95 -17.14 0.00 -12.36
CA ALA A 95 -17.80 -1.11 -13.04
C ALA A 95 -19.31 -1.16 -12.75
N ILE A 96 -19.71 -0.92 -11.50
CA ILE A 96 -21.13 -0.84 -11.10
C ILE A 96 -21.82 0.31 -11.83
N VAL A 97 -21.21 1.48 -11.92
CA VAL A 97 -21.78 2.64 -12.65
C VAL A 97 -21.93 2.33 -14.14
N LEU A 98 -20.95 1.69 -14.77
CA LEU A 98 -21.04 1.29 -16.18
C LEU A 98 -22.17 0.29 -16.41
N LEU A 99 -22.34 -0.69 -15.53
CA LEU A 99 -23.47 -1.62 -15.59
C LEU A 99 -24.81 -0.89 -15.46
N LEU A 100 -24.93 0.06 -14.52
CA LEU A 100 -26.14 0.86 -14.37
C LEU A 100 -26.43 1.71 -15.63
N ILE A 101 -25.39 2.24 -16.29
CA ILE A 101 -25.54 2.97 -17.56
C ILE A 101 -26.11 2.05 -18.65
N MET A 102 -25.63 0.81 -18.74
CA MET A 102 -26.16 -0.17 -19.71
C MET A 102 -27.61 -0.57 -19.41
N PHE A 103 -28.00 -0.65 -18.13
CA PHE A 103 -29.39 -0.90 -17.72
C PHE A 103 -30.36 0.25 -18.07
N PHE A 104 -29.85 1.44 -18.37
CA PHE A 104 -30.66 2.63 -18.67
C PHE A 104 -30.98 2.82 -20.16
N GLU A 105 -30.60 1.89 -21.05
CA GLU A 105 -30.88 2.00 -22.49
C GLU A 105 -32.33 1.65 -22.90
N ASP A 106 -33.14 1.02 -22.04
CA ASP A 106 -34.50 0.56 -22.42
C ASP A 106 -35.66 1.53 -22.10
N GLY A 107 -35.40 2.78 -21.73
CA GLY A 107 -36.48 3.71 -21.44
C GLY A 107 -36.08 5.16 -21.58
N ARG A 108 -36.76 5.86 -22.50
CA ARG A 108 -36.68 7.31 -22.76
C ARG A 108 -36.62 8.16 -21.47
N ALA A 109 -35.43 8.30 -20.87
CA ALA A 109 -35.15 9.15 -19.72
C ALA A 109 -33.64 9.50 -19.56
N GLY A 110 -32.72 8.73 -20.15
CA GLY A 110 -31.27 8.90 -19.96
C GLY A 110 -30.69 10.25 -20.45
N ILE A 111 -31.35 10.94 -21.38
CA ILE A 111 -30.88 12.22 -21.93
C ILE A 111 -30.99 13.36 -20.89
N LEU A 112 -31.90 13.28 -19.92
CA LEU A 112 -32.11 14.36 -18.94
C LEU A 112 -30.99 14.43 -17.87
N PHE A 113 -30.29 13.32 -17.60
CA PHE A 113 -29.22 13.28 -16.60
C PHE A 113 -27.88 13.81 -17.11
N ILE A 114 -27.65 13.80 -18.44
CA ILE A 114 -26.45 14.35 -19.08
C ILE A 114 -26.32 15.86 -18.81
N PHE A 115 -27.44 16.56 -18.67
CA PHE A 115 -27.46 18.01 -18.41
C PHE A 115 -27.62 18.37 -16.91
N ALA A 116 -28.11 17.45 -16.06
CA ALA A 116 -28.31 17.70 -14.64
C ALA A 116 -26.99 17.79 -13.84
N ILE A 117 -26.00 16.97 -14.18
CA ILE A 117 -24.69 16.97 -13.52
C ILE A 117 -23.93 18.27 -13.80
N PRO A 118 -23.82 18.76 -15.05
CA PRO A 118 -23.25 20.08 -15.34
C PRO A 118 -23.98 21.24 -14.64
N LEU A 119 -25.32 21.22 -14.61
CA LEU A 119 -26.11 22.30 -14.00
C LEU A 119 -25.88 22.39 -12.48
N SER A 120 -25.84 21.24 -11.80
CA SER A 120 -25.59 21.20 -10.34
C SER A 120 -24.16 21.64 -9.99
N ALA A 121 -23.16 21.28 -10.80
CA ALA A 121 -21.79 21.74 -10.64
C ALA A 121 -21.68 23.26 -10.85
N TRP A 122 -22.37 23.81 -11.85
CA TRP A 122 -22.39 25.24 -12.13
C TRP A 122 -23.07 26.05 -11.00
N ILE A 123 -24.21 25.56 -10.49
CA ILE A 123 -24.90 26.17 -9.35
C ILE A 123 -24.01 26.17 -8.10
N ASN A 124 -23.33 25.05 -7.82
CA ASN A 124 -22.40 24.95 -6.68
C ASN A 124 -21.20 25.90 -6.83
N TYR A 125 -20.63 26.00 -8.04
CA TYR A 125 -19.57 26.95 -8.35
C TYR A 125 -20.02 28.41 -8.18
N TYR A 126 -21.22 28.75 -8.66
CA TYR A 126 -21.81 30.08 -8.49
C TYR A 126 -22.01 30.44 -7.01
N TYR A 127 -22.51 29.49 -6.21
CA TYR A 127 -22.72 29.69 -4.78
C TYR A 127 -21.40 29.93 -4.01
N GLN A 128 -20.34 29.17 -4.34
CA GLN A 128 -19.01 29.39 -3.77
C GLN A 128 -18.44 30.78 -4.11
N CYS A 129 -18.69 31.26 -5.33
CA CYS A 129 -18.22 32.56 -5.82
C CYS A 129 -18.96 33.75 -5.17
N GLN A 130 -20.24 33.57 -4.82
CA GLN A 130 -20.98 34.54 -4.00
C GLN A 130 -20.43 34.62 -2.57
N LYS A 131 -20.15 33.47 -1.95
CA LYS A 131 -19.64 33.40 -0.57
C LYS A 131 -18.26 34.05 -0.39
N SER A 132 -17.40 34.03 -1.42
CA SER A 132 -16.09 34.68 -1.36
C SER A 132 -16.17 36.21 -1.42
N LYS A 133 -17.19 36.77 -2.06
CA LYS A 133 -17.39 38.24 -2.16
C LYS A 133 -17.95 38.88 -0.90
N GLN A 134 -18.62 38.14 -0.01
CA GLN A 134 -19.10 38.65 1.28
C GLN A 134 -18.03 38.66 2.38
N LYS A 135 -16.83 38.12 2.11
CA LYS A 135 -15.75 38.00 3.10
C LYS A 135 -14.60 39.00 2.91
N ASN A 136 -14.71 39.89 1.92
CA ASN A 136 -13.88 41.08 1.71
C ASN A 136 -14.76 42.32 1.83
#